data_AF-A0A268A6L2-F1
#
_entry.id   AF-A0A268A6L2-F1
#
_cell.length_a   1.000
_cell.length_b   1.000
_cell.length_c   1.000
_cell.angle_alpha   90.00
_cell.angle_beta   90.00
_cell.angle_gamma   90.00
#
_symmetry.space_group_name_H-M   'P 1'
#
loop_
_entity.id
_entity.type
_entity.pdbx_description
1 polymer ?
#
loop_
_entity_poly.entity_id
_entity_poly.type
_entity_poly.pdbx_seq_one_letter_code
_entity_poly.pdbx_strand_id
1 'polypeptide(L)'
;MHFSITQLDLFDSDSTIYFQAPASHRLRIATSHFEDHSNLPILRDFVHSIFSVNTHISMTGFIGYYIGSKRIWDRQYLKNSIKLSNWTETYVHDEEGGRYIYMTVKNITTENVNALCKQTAQGRKCSSLMFYTEDRVFQISADVFDLVMTDERQLSNLCTKFYPWIDTYYPNIKTM
;
A
#
# COMPACT_ATOMS: atom_id res chain seq x y z
N MET A 1 12.76 8.99 -19.30
CA MET A 1 11.45 9.47 -18.80
C MET A 1 11.56 9.53 -17.30
N HIS A 2 11.23 10.66 -16.68
CA HIS A 2 11.20 10.76 -15.21
C HIS A 2 9.86 10.20 -14.73
N PHE A 3 9.87 9.11 -13.96
CA PHE A 3 8.66 8.55 -13.35
C PHE A 3 8.19 9.46 -12.21
N SER A 4 6.88 9.60 -12.01
CA SER A 4 6.30 10.35 -10.90
C SER A 4 5.11 9.60 -10.31
N ILE A 5 4.94 9.71 -8.98
CA ILE A 5 3.81 9.10 -8.27
C ILE A 5 2.46 9.65 -8.76
N THR A 6 2.39 10.88 -9.27
CA THR A 6 1.15 11.47 -9.79
C THR A 6 0.62 10.78 -11.04
N GLN A 7 1.41 9.91 -11.66
CA GLN A 7 1.01 9.09 -12.80
C GLN A 7 0.25 7.83 -12.37
N LEU A 8 0.29 7.47 -11.08
CA LEU A 8 -0.42 6.32 -10.54
C LEU A 8 -1.87 6.69 -10.25
N ASP A 9 -2.78 5.86 -10.73
CA ASP A 9 -4.18 5.92 -10.33
C ASP A 9 -4.38 5.07 -9.08
N LEU A 10 -4.54 5.74 -7.94
CA LEU A 10 -4.80 5.12 -6.63
C LEU A 10 -6.25 4.66 -6.46
N PHE A 11 -7.11 4.86 -7.46
CA PHE A 11 -8.51 4.47 -7.44
C PHE A 11 -8.84 3.43 -8.51
N ASP A 12 -7.86 3.03 -9.31
CA ASP A 12 -7.97 1.96 -10.30
C ASP A 12 -8.31 0.62 -9.61
N SER A 13 -9.45 0.05 -9.98
CA SER A 13 -9.91 -1.25 -9.48
C SER A 13 -9.30 -2.43 -10.23
N ASP A 14 -8.76 -2.20 -11.42
CA ASP A 14 -8.39 -3.23 -12.39
C ASP A 14 -6.88 -3.51 -12.35
N SER A 15 -6.07 -2.53 -11.91
CA SER A 15 -4.63 -2.68 -11.77
C SER A 15 -4.09 -2.19 -10.43
N THR A 16 -3.21 -2.97 -9.80
CA THR A 16 -2.45 -2.51 -8.63
C THR A 16 -1.38 -1.49 -9.02
N ILE A 17 -0.92 -0.67 -8.07
CA ILE A 17 0.13 0.34 -8.32
C ILE A 17 1.40 -0.30 -8.87
N TYR A 18 1.66 -1.56 -8.51
CA TYR A 18 2.81 -2.33 -8.95
C TYR A 18 2.82 -2.46 -10.48
N PHE A 19 1.68 -2.81 -11.09
CA PHE A 19 1.60 -2.99 -12.54
C PHE A 19 1.52 -1.68 -13.33
N GLN A 20 1.15 -0.58 -12.66
CA GLN A 20 1.15 0.77 -13.25
C GLN A 20 2.56 1.39 -13.31
N ALA A 21 3.50 0.93 -12.48
CA ALA A 21 4.86 1.48 -12.39
C ALA A 21 5.88 0.71 -13.24
N PRO A 22 6.94 1.37 -13.75
CA PRO A 22 8.06 0.69 -14.38
C PRO A 22 8.77 -0.26 -13.40
N ALA A 23 9.36 -1.34 -13.92
CA ALA A 23 10.09 -2.32 -13.12
C ALA A 23 11.23 -1.73 -12.27
N SER A 24 11.85 -0.64 -12.71
CA SER A 24 12.91 0.06 -11.97
C SER A 24 12.43 0.87 -10.76
N HIS A 25 11.12 1.05 -10.63
CA HIS A 25 10.49 1.91 -9.62
C HIS A 25 9.58 1.13 -8.68
N ARG A 26 9.53 -0.20 -8.78
CA ARG A 26 8.64 -1.03 -7.97
C ARG A 26 9.36 -2.20 -7.31
N LEU A 27 8.88 -2.58 -6.14
CA LEU A 27 9.21 -3.85 -5.50
C LEU A 27 7.96 -4.46 -4.87
N ARG A 28 8.00 -5.77 -4.67
CA ARG A 28 6.92 -6.57 -4.08
C ARG A 28 7.49 -7.53 -3.05
N ILE A 29 6.77 -7.72 -1.96
CA ILE A 29 7.03 -8.74 -0.95
C ILE A 29 5.74 -9.50 -0.69
N ALA A 30 5.79 -10.84 -0.70
CA ALA A 30 4.63 -11.65 -0.35
C ALA A 30 4.29 -11.51 1.15
N THR A 31 3.01 -11.37 1.50
CA THR A 31 2.57 -11.28 2.91
C THR A 31 2.81 -12.61 3.65
N SER A 32 2.75 -13.73 2.93
CA SER A 32 2.93 -15.10 3.47
C SER A 32 4.28 -15.31 4.14
N HIS A 33 5.30 -14.55 3.74
CA HIS A 33 6.61 -14.50 4.39
C HIS A 33 6.53 -14.13 5.89
N PHE A 34 5.50 -13.39 6.29
CA PHE A 34 5.35 -12.84 7.64
C PHE A 34 4.19 -13.49 8.41
N GLU A 35 3.64 -14.60 7.92
CA GLU A 35 2.70 -15.44 8.68
C GLU A 35 3.40 -16.02 9.93
N ASP A 36 4.68 -16.40 9.80
CA ASP A 36 5.53 -16.74 10.94
C ASP A 36 5.89 -15.47 11.73
N HIS A 37 5.49 -15.45 13.00
CA HIS A 37 5.77 -14.36 13.94
C HIS A 37 7.26 -14.06 14.11
N SER A 38 8.14 -15.04 13.87
CA SER A 38 9.59 -14.85 13.94
C SER A 38 10.11 -13.82 12.91
N ASN A 39 9.35 -13.59 11.82
CA ASN A 39 9.73 -12.68 10.72
C ASN A 39 9.16 -11.26 10.87
N LEU A 40 8.28 -11.02 11.86
CA LEU A 40 7.71 -9.67 12.10
C LEU A 40 8.75 -8.57 12.37
N PRO A 41 9.91 -8.83 13.00
CA PRO A 41 10.96 -7.82 13.09
C PRO A 41 11.46 -7.34 11.73
N ILE A 42 11.52 -8.23 10.73
CA ILE A 42 11.95 -7.90 9.37
C ILE A 42 10.91 -7.01 8.68
N LEU A 43 9.62 -7.34 8.84
CA LEU A 43 8.53 -6.52 8.34
C LEU A 43 8.56 -5.11 8.94
N ARG A 44 8.80 -5.02 10.25
CA ARG A 44 8.96 -3.73 10.94
C ARG A 44 10.12 -2.94 10.34
N ASP A 45 11.29 -3.56 10.22
CA ASP A 45 12.48 -2.91 9.66
C ASP A 45 12.26 -2.45 8.22
N PHE A 46 11.50 -3.21 7.43
CA PHE A 46 11.09 -2.83 6.07
C PHE A 46 10.22 -1.58 6.07
N VAL A 47 9.14 -1.55 6.85
CA VAL A 47 8.25 -0.39 6.93
C VAL A 47 8.99 0.86 7.40
N HIS A 48 9.89 0.75 8.39
CA HIS A 48 10.72 1.88 8.84
C HIS A 48 11.78 2.31 7.81
N SER A 49 12.18 1.43 6.88
CA SER A 49 13.08 1.79 5.78
C SER A 49 12.36 2.51 4.65
N ILE A 50 11.04 2.33 4.52
CA ILE A 50 10.18 3.07 3.58
C ILE A 50 9.80 4.43 4.16
N PHE A 51 9.36 4.46 5.43
CA PHE A 51 8.81 5.65 6.06
C PHE A 51 9.60 5.99 7.34
N SER A 52 10.36 7.08 7.27
CA SER A 52 10.99 7.66 8.47
C SER A 52 9.94 8.13 9.48
N VAL A 53 10.31 8.24 10.76
CA VAL A 53 9.39 8.59 11.86
C VAL A 53 8.61 9.90 11.63
N ASN A 54 9.22 10.87 10.93
CA ASN A 54 8.63 12.19 10.69
C ASN A 54 8.01 12.34 9.30
N THR A 55 7.73 11.23 8.62
CA THR A 55 7.16 11.27 7.27
C THR A 55 5.69 11.67 7.32
N HIS A 56 5.27 12.60 6.45
CA HIS A 56 3.87 12.99 6.31
C HIS A 56 3.14 12.00 5.39
N ILE A 57 2.56 10.96 5.98
CA ILE A 57 1.91 9.88 5.23
C ILE A 57 0.41 10.16 5.11
N SER A 58 -0.10 10.05 3.89
CA SER A 58 -1.54 9.95 3.62
C SER A 58 -1.90 8.49 3.35
N MET A 59 -3.09 8.06 3.77
CA MET A 59 -3.63 6.75 3.47
C MET A 59 -4.91 6.91 2.65
N THR A 60 -5.05 6.15 1.58
CA THR A 60 -6.33 5.96 0.87
C THR A 60 -6.75 4.50 0.90
N GLY A 61 -8.06 4.25 0.87
CA GLY A 61 -8.61 2.90 0.86
C GLY A 61 -10.08 2.90 0.49
N PHE A 62 -10.53 1.82 -0.14
CA PHE A 62 -11.93 1.59 -0.44
C PHE A 62 -12.74 1.50 0.85
N ILE A 63 -13.96 2.04 0.89
CA ILE A 63 -14.83 1.98 2.09
C ILE A 63 -16.28 1.61 1.78
N GLY A 64 -16.66 1.52 0.51
CA GLY A 64 -18.03 1.22 0.17
C GLY A 64 -18.38 1.53 -1.28
N TYR A 65 -19.58 1.11 -1.65
CA TYR A 65 -20.09 1.21 -3.02
C TYR A 65 -21.60 1.42 -3.00
N TYR A 66 -22.17 1.69 -4.17
CA TYR A 66 -23.62 1.79 -4.34
C TYR A 66 -24.20 0.61 -5.11
N ILE A 67 -25.37 0.13 -4.68
CA ILE A 67 -26.26 -0.72 -5.46
C ILE A 67 -27.56 0.06 -5.66
N GLY A 68 -27.83 0.51 -6.89
CA GLY A 68 -28.91 1.48 -7.13
C GLY A 68 -28.71 2.73 -6.27
N SER A 69 -29.73 3.22 -5.57
CA SER A 69 -29.58 4.37 -4.66
C SER A 69 -28.98 4.03 -3.29
N LYS A 70 -28.76 2.75 -2.98
CA LYS A 70 -28.36 2.30 -1.64
C LYS A 70 -26.85 2.25 -1.51
N ARG A 71 -26.33 2.92 -0.49
CA ARG A 71 -24.91 2.86 -0.07
C ARG A 71 -24.65 1.61 0.77
N ILE A 72 -23.62 0.86 0.41
CA ILE A 72 -23.12 -0.32 1.12
C ILE A 72 -21.72 0.00 1.64
N TRP A 73 -21.49 -0.28 2.93
CA TRP A 73 -20.21 -0.03 3.59
C TRP A 73 -19.36 -1.28 3.66
N ASP A 74 -18.09 -1.14 3.35
CA ASP A 74 -17.10 -2.19 3.50
C ASP A 74 -16.36 -2.08 4.84
N ARG A 75 -16.09 -3.22 5.48
CA ARG A 75 -15.47 -3.25 6.80
C ARG A 75 -13.95 -3.19 6.69
N GLN A 76 -13.37 -2.02 6.93
CA GLN A 76 -11.93 -1.79 6.83
C GLN A 76 -11.09 -2.27 8.04
N TYR A 77 -11.73 -2.69 9.14
CA TYR A 77 -11.06 -3.16 10.37
C TYR A 77 -9.98 -2.23 10.98
N LEU A 78 -10.02 -0.92 10.69
CA LEU A 78 -9.00 0.06 11.10
C LEU A 78 -9.06 0.51 12.57
N LYS A 79 -10.14 0.18 13.29
CA LYS A 79 -10.50 0.79 14.59
C LYS A 79 -9.40 0.69 15.68
N ASN A 80 -8.50 -0.28 15.56
CA ASN A 80 -7.42 -0.51 16.53
C ASN A 80 -6.04 -0.03 16.05
N SER A 81 -5.94 0.41 14.79
CA SER A 81 -4.66 0.74 14.15
C SER A 81 -4.56 2.21 13.76
N ILE A 82 -5.69 2.84 13.40
CA ILE A 82 -5.75 4.24 12.95
C ILE A 82 -6.95 4.93 13.58
N LYS A 83 -6.72 6.14 14.10
CA LYS A 83 -7.79 7.06 14.50
C LYS A 83 -8.32 7.80 13.27
N LEU A 84 -9.53 7.46 12.81
CA LEU A 84 -10.19 8.07 11.67
C LEU A 84 -10.90 9.39 12.04
N SER A 85 -10.16 10.40 12.49
CA SER A 85 -10.75 11.70 12.90
C SER A 85 -10.72 12.79 11.82
N ASN A 86 -9.92 12.61 10.77
CA ASN A 86 -9.65 13.62 9.73
C ASN A 86 -9.78 13.04 8.32
N TRP A 87 -10.68 12.07 8.16
CA TRP A 87 -10.88 11.40 6.90
C TRP A 87 -11.79 12.20 5.97
N THR A 88 -11.59 12.03 4.66
CA THR A 88 -12.36 12.66 3.58
C THR A 88 -12.81 11.59 2.60
N GLU A 89 -13.98 11.79 1.98
CA GLU A 89 -14.53 10.84 1.00
C GLU A 89 -14.23 11.29 -0.44
N THR A 90 -13.82 10.34 -1.27
CA THR A 90 -13.70 10.50 -2.72
C THR A 90 -14.67 9.53 -3.39
N TYR A 91 -15.48 10.05 -4.32
CA TYR A 91 -16.49 9.29 -5.05
C TYR A 91 -15.99 9.02 -6.46
N VAL A 92 -15.88 7.74 -6.81
CA VAL A 92 -15.32 7.29 -8.09
C VAL A 92 -16.42 6.56 -8.85
N HIS A 93 -16.47 6.80 -10.16
CA HIS A 93 -17.39 6.15 -11.08
C HIS A 93 -16.57 5.33 -12.07
N ASP A 94 -16.93 4.08 -12.30
CA ASP A 94 -16.34 3.29 -13.38
C ASP A 94 -17.11 3.50 -14.71
N GLU A 95 -16.57 2.95 -15.79
CA GLU A 95 -17.19 3.00 -17.11
C GLU A 95 -18.50 2.19 -17.20
N GLU A 96 -18.69 1.22 -16.32
CA GLU A 96 -19.88 0.35 -16.24
C GLU A 96 -21.01 0.94 -15.36
N GLY A 97 -20.82 2.14 -14.81
CA GLY A 97 -21.79 2.84 -13.96
C GLY A 97 -21.76 2.44 -12.47
N GLY A 98 -20.77 1.64 -12.07
CA GLY A 98 -20.42 1.39 -10.68
C GLY A 98 -20.01 2.68 -9.98
N ARG A 99 -20.35 2.77 -8.69
CA ARG A 99 -20.08 3.93 -7.85
C ARG A 99 -19.41 3.49 -6.57
N TYR A 100 -18.16 3.87 -6.43
CA TYR A 100 -17.28 3.49 -5.34
C TYR A 100 -16.96 4.69 -4.48
N ILE A 101 -16.62 4.41 -3.24
CA ILE A 101 -16.28 5.40 -2.25
C ILE A 101 -14.96 4.99 -1.64
N TYR A 102 -14.03 5.92 -1.66
CA TYR A 102 -12.72 5.80 -1.02
C TYR A 102 -12.63 6.81 0.11
N MET A 103 -11.92 6.45 1.17
CA MET A 103 -11.49 7.40 2.18
C MET A 103 -10.06 7.84 1.91
N THR A 104 -9.75 9.08 2.23
CA THR A 104 -8.36 9.53 2.45
C THR A 104 -8.21 10.06 3.86
N VAL A 105 -7.16 9.61 4.56
CA VAL A 105 -6.80 10.00 5.92
C VAL A 105 -5.39 10.56 5.91
N LYS A 106 -5.19 11.74 6.50
CA LYS A 106 -3.86 12.38 6.60
C LYS A 106 -3.22 12.11 7.96
N ASN A 107 -1.93 12.41 8.08
CA ASN A 107 -1.16 12.31 9.33
C ASN A 107 -1.10 10.88 9.87
N ILE A 108 -0.93 9.91 8.96
CA ILE A 108 -0.65 8.53 9.33
C ILE A 108 0.82 8.43 9.76
N THR A 109 1.08 7.71 10.85
CA THR A 109 2.44 7.48 11.34
C THR A 109 2.99 6.17 10.78
N THR A 110 4.32 6.04 10.70
CA THR A 110 4.98 4.77 10.35
C THR A 110 4.50 3.60 11.23
N GLU A 111 4.23 3.85 12.51
CA GLU A 111 3.72 2.81 13.41
C GLU A 111 2.29 2.37 13.08
N ASN A 112 1.45 3.28 12.56
CA ASN A 112 0.14 2.89 12.05
C ASN A 112 0.27 1.97 10.83
N VAL A 113 1.18 2.29 9.91
CA VAL A 113 1.47 1.46 8.73
C VAL A 113 1.96 0.09 9.18
N ASN A 114 2.96 0.04 10.06
CA ASN A 114 3.54 -1.19 10.60
C ASN A 114 2.48 -2.07 11.30
N ALA A 115 1.61 -1.47 12.12
CA ALA A 115 0.53 -2.18 12.79
C ALA A 115 -0.46 -2.80 11.79
N LEU A 116 -0.76 -2.12 10.69
CA LEU A 116 -1.61 -2.64 9.62
C LEU A 116 -0.92 -3.75 8.84
N CYS A 117 0.34 -3.58 8.43
CA CYS A 117 1.12 -4.64 7.78
C CYS A 117 1.11 -5.92 8.64
N LYS A 118 1.37 -5.79 9.93
CA LYS A 118 1.36 -6.91 10.88
C LYS A 118 -0.02 -7.58 10.94
N GLN A 119 -1.10 -6.81 11.02
CA GLN A 119 -2.45 -7.37 11.05
C GLN A 119 -2.76 -8.14 9.76
N THR A 120 -2.41 -7.59 8.61
CA THR A 120 -2.62 -8.21 7.30
C THR A 120 -1.82 -9.50 7.16
N ALA A 121 -0.53 -9.48 7.49
CA ALA A 121 0.34 -10.66 7.49
C ALA A 121 -0.14 -11.77 8.43
N GLN A 122 -0.82 -11.41 9.53
CA GLN A 122 -1.40 -12.35 10.49
C GLN A 122 -2.83 -12.80 10.11
N GLY A 123 -3.24 -12.63 8.85
CA GLY A 123 -4.50 -13.14 8.32
C GLY A 123 -5.74 -12.29 8.65
N ARG A 124 -5.59 -11.09 9.23
CA ARG A 124 -6.72 -10.16 9.33
C ARG A 124 -6.91 -9.47 7.99
N LYS A 125 -7.92 -9.93 7.26
CA LYS A 125 -8.33 -9.32 5.99
C LYS A 125 -8.77 -7.87 6.20
N CYS A 126 -7.97 -6.92 5.74
CA CYS A 126 -8.40 -5.57 5.41
C CYS A 126 -8.54 -5.48 3.89
N SER A 127 -9.43 -4.61 3.41
CA SER A 127 -9.42 -4.20 2.01
C SER A 127 -8.11 -3.49 1.70
N SER A 128 -7.74 -3.39 0.43
CA SER A 128 -6.44 -2.84 0.07
C SER A 128 -6.33 -1.38 0.53
N LEU A 129 -5.21 -1.07 1.18
CA LEU A 129 -4.88 0.26 1.68
C LEU A 129 -3.61 0.74 0.99
N MET A 130 -3.58 2.00 0.57
CA MET A 130 -2.42 2.64 -0.03
C MET A 130 -1.94 3.76 0.87
N PHE A 131 -0.66 3.75 1.20
CA PHE A 131 0.03 4.78 1.98
C PHE A 131 0.97 5.53 1.06
N TYR A 132 0.87 6.84 1.00
CA TYR A 132 1.63 7.61 0.04
C TYR A 132 2.16 8.92 0.61
N THR A 133 3.28 9.33 0.02
CA THR A 133 3.92 10.64 0.13
C THR A 133 4.02 11.22 -1.28
N GLU A 134 4.75 12.32 -1.44
CA GLU A 134 5.02 12.92 -2.75
C GLU A 134 5.88 12.03 -3.66
N ASP A 135 6.66 11.12 -3.08
CA ASP A 135 7.73 10.40 -3.78
C ASP A 135 7.62 8.86 -3.75
N ARG A 136 6.67 8.32 -2.98
CA ARG A 136 6.40 6.87 -2.91
C ARG A 136 4.93 6.53 -2.61
N VAL A 137 4.54 5.33 -3.02
CA VAL A 137 3.27 4.69 -2.65
C VAL A 137 3.55 3.27 -2.19
N PHE A 138 3.00 2.92 -1.03
CA PHE A 138 3.08 1.60 -0.43
C PHE A 138 1.68 1.03 -0.28
N GLN A 139 1.38 -0.04 -1.02
CA GLN A 139 0.10 -0.71 -1.00
C GLN A 139 0.17 -1.97 -0.15
N ILE A 140 -0.79 -2.10 0.76
CA ILE A 140 -1.06 -3.31 1.52
C ILE A 140 -2.25 -4.02 0.87
N SER A 141 -2.08 -5.31 0.59
CA SER A 141 -3.14 -6.23 0.18
C SER A 141 -3.05 -7.52 0.99
N ALA A 142 -4.00 -8.44 0.82
CA ALA A 142 -3.98 -9.72 1.51
C ALA A 142 -2.75 -10.57 1.16
N ASP A 143 -2.27 -10.49 -0.08
CA ASP A 143 -1.27 -11.41 -0.62
C ASP A 143 0.12 -10.76 -0.76
N VAL A 144 0.16 -9.44 -0.97
CA VAL A 144 1.41 -8.71 -1.24
C VAL A 144 1.46 -7.35 -0.56
N PHE A 145 2.69 -6.95 -0.24
CA PHE A 145 3.09 -5.58 0.03
C PHE A 145 3.82 -5.03 -1.19
N ASP A 146 3.19 -4.08 -1.87
CA ASP A 146 3.74 -3.44 -3.07
C ASP A 146 4.28 -2.06 -2.71
N LEU A 147 5.47 -1.73 -3.20
CA LEU A 147 6.08 -0.42 -3.02
C LEU A 147 6.46 0.12 -4.38
N VAL A 148 6.06 1.36 -4.64
CA VAL A 148 6.48 2.14 -5.80
C VAL A 148 7.17 3.41 -5.32
N MET A 149 8.35 3.71 -5.86
CA MET A 149 9.18 4.85 -5.46
C MET A 149 9.80 5.55 -6.67
N THR A 150 9.91 6.87 -6.59
CA THR A 150 10.60 7.67 -7.62
C THR A 150 12.13 7.56 -7.55
N ASP A 151 12.71 7.38 -6.37
CA ASP A 151 14.16 7.20 -6.18
C ASP A 151 14.59 5.74 -6.40
N GLU A 152 15.12 5.47 -7.61
CA GLU A 152 15.63 4.14 -8.00
C GLU A 152 16.80 3.68 -7.12
N ARG A 153 17.65 4.60 -6.63
CA ARG A 153 18.80 4.24 -5.80
C ARG A 153 18.35 3.82 -4.42
N GLN A 154 17.41 4.57 -3.83
CA GLN A 154 16.79 4.18 -2.56
C GLN A 154 16.07 2.82 -2.71
N LEU A 155 15.34 2.62 -3.79
CA LEU A 155 14.66 1.35 -4.07
C LEU A 155 15.66 0.19 -4.22
N SER A 156 16.74 0.38 -4.97
CA SER A 156 17.81 -0.62 -5.12
C SER A 156 18.43 -0.99 -3.77
N ASN A 157 18.67 -0.01 -2.90
CA ASN A 157 19.19 -0.26 -1.55
C ASN A 157 18.20 -1.08 -0.70
N LEU A 158 16.89 -0.84 -0.83
CA LEU A 158 15.86 -1.65 -0.19
C LEU A 158 15.88 -3.08 -0.73
N CYS A 159 15.96 -3.26 -2.05
CA CYS A 159 16.03 -4.58 -2.66
C CYS A 159 17.24 -5.39 -2.17
N THR A 160 18.41 -4.77 -2.06
CA THR A 160 19.61 -5.42 -1.51
C THR A 160 19.46 -5.73 -0.02
N LYS A 161 18.94 -4.78 0.78
CA LYS A 161 18.80 -4.95 2.24
C LYS A 161 17.81 -6.05 2.61
N PHE A 162 16.73 -6.18 1.86
CA PHE A 162 15.64 -7.11 2.17
C PHE A 162 15.65 -8.37 1.30
N TYR A 163 16.73 -8.64 0.56
CA TYR A 163 16.94 -9.96 -0.02
C TYR A 163 17.09 -11.00 1.12
N PRO A 164 16.44 -12.19 1.06
CA PRO A 164 15.71 -12.79 -0.06
C PRO A 164 14.17 -12.58 -0.03
N TRP A 165 13.65 -11.64 0.76
CA TRP A 165 12.20 -11.43 0.94
C TRP A 165 11.52 -10.77 -0.26
N ILE A 166 12.29 -10.17 -1.17
CA ILE A 166 11.76 -9.50 -2.36
C ILE A 166 11.33 -10.55 -3.39
N ASP A 167 10.14 -10.36 -3.95
CA ASP A 167 9.64 -11.17 -5.06
C ASP A 167 10.60 -11.05 -6.26
N THR A 168 10.99 -12.19 -6.83
CA THR A 168 11.86 -12.26 -8.01
C THR A 168 11.14 -12.83 -9.23
N TYR A 169 9.89 -13.28 -9.06
CA TYR A 169 9.06 -13.89 -10.11
C TYR A 169 8.58 -12.84 -11.11
N TYR A 170 8.22 -11.65 -10.60
CA TYR A 170 8.04 -10.45 -11.40
C TYR A 170 9.29 -9.57 -11.29
N PRO A 171 9.93 -9.17 -12.40
CA PRO A 171 11.23 -8.49 -12.33
C PRO A 171 11.11 -7.13 -11.62
N ASN A 172 11.74 -7.04 -10.45
CA ASN A 172 11.76 -5.90 -9.51
C ASN A 172 13.03 -5.04 -9.61
N ILE A 173 13.59 -4.90 -10.82
CA ILE A 173 15.00 -4.56 -11.16
C ILE A 173 15.82 -5.84 -11.40
N LYS A 174 16.58 -5.89 -12.50
CA LYS A 174 17.62 -6.90 -12.67
C LYS A 174 18.70 -6.63 -11.64
N THR A 175 18.73 -7.38 -10.55
CA THR A 175 19.93 -7.50 -9.72
C THR A 175 21.04 -8.07 -10.61
N MET A 176 22.09 -7.27 -10.84
CA MET A 176 23.38 -7.78 -11.31
C MET A 176 24.14 -8.41 -10.15
#